data_AF-C0W5W2-F1
#
_entry.id   AF-C0W5W2-F1
#
_cell.length_a   1.000
_cell.length_b   1.000
_cell.length_c   1.000
_cell.angle_alpha   90.00
_cell.angle_beta   90.00
_cell.angle_gamma   90.00
#
_symmetry.space_group_name_H-M   'P 1'
#
loop_
_entity.id
_entity.type
_entity.pdbx_description
1 polymer ?
#
loop_
_entity_poly.entity_id
_entity_poly.type
_entity_poly.pdbx_seq_one_letter_code
_entity_poly.pdbx_strand_id
1 'polypeptide(L)'
;MTMTMTAISVEGLRSMSSEQWEEAWALVLAEAARREVLASARQRAEQAAAEYEAAVAVPDTVPDASDMDPAAVVGPGEHVVVQGVEWVNSSGAWLSPHAAGPDSYPMGWRHADASTLPAAAAWAPGTTYAADDLVTHAGATYRCVQPHTSQAGWEPPAVPALWALA
;
A
#
# COMPACT_ATOMS: atom_id res chain seq x y z
N MET A 1 28.22 -2.18 29.72
CA MET A 1 28.32 -2.53 31.15
C MET A 1 28.84 -3.95 31.22
N THR A 2 30.15 -4.11 31.42
CA THR A 2 30.84 -5.40 31.37
C THR A 2 30.60 -6.11 32.70
N MET A 3 29.70 -7.09 32.77
CA MET A 3 29.60 -7.95 33.95
C MET A 3 30.77 -8.93 33.95
N THR A 4 31.73 -8.73 34.84
CA THR A 4 32.77 -9.71 35.15
C THR A 4 32.11 -10.91 35.85
N MET A 5 32.03 -12.06 35.17
CA MET A 5 31.63 -13.32 35.79
C MET A 5 32.80 -13.88 36.59
N THR A 6 32.72 -13.79 37.92
CA THR A 6 33.67 -14.49 38.80
C THR A 6 33.20 -15.92 39.01
N ALA A 7 34.02 -16.91 38.68
CA ALA A 7 33.69 -18.31 38.91
C ALA A 7 33.67 -18.63 40.42
N ILE A 8 32.58 -19.20 40.91
CA ILE A 8 32.46 -19.72 42.29
C ILE A 8 32.97 -21.17 42.31
N SER A 9 33.77 -21.52 43.32
CA SER A 9 34.25 -22.90 43.50
C SER A 9 33.15 -23.80 44.09
N VAL A 10 33.28 -25.12 43.91
CA VAL A 10 32.34 -26.10 44.50
C VAL A 10 32.28 -25.98 46.03
N GLU A 11 33.42 -25.70 46.68
CA GLU A 11 33.48 -25.47 48.12
C GLU A 11 32.75 -24.17 48.52
N GLY A 12 32.89 -23.12 47.69
CA GLY A 12 32.14 -21.88 47.85
C GLY A 12 30.63 -22.12 47.81
N LEU A 13 30.13 -22.88 46.82
CA LEU A 13 28.72 -23.26 46.71
C LEU A 13 28.22 -24.02 47.94
N ARG A 14 29.02 -24.95 48.47
CA ARG A 14 28.65 -25.77 49.64
C ARG A 14 28.54 -24.97 50.94
N SER A 15 29.21 -23.82 51.01
CA SER A 15 29.20 -22.93 52.17
C SER A 15 28.11 -21.85 52.16
N MET A 16 27.30 -21.77 51.10
CA MET A 16 26.27 -20.75 50.94
C MET A 16 25.04 -21.00 51.83
N SER A 17 24.45 -19.93 52.35
CA SER A 17 23.15 -19.97 53.02
C SER A 17 22.01 -20.24 52.04
N SER A 18 20.82 -20.60 52.54
CA SER A 18 19.64 -20.80 51.70
C SER A 18 19.25 -19.56 50.90
N GLU A 19 19.35 -18.37 51.51
CA GLU A 19 19.07 -17.09 50.86
C GLU A 19 20.05 -16.83 49.70
N GLN A 20 21.35 -17.07 49.93
CA GLN A 20 22.37 -16.97 48.89
C GLN A 20 22.13 -17.97 47.75
N TRP A 21 21.63 -19.16 48.08
CA TRP A 21 21.26 -20.18 47.09
C TRP A 21 20.07 -19.76 46.23
N GLU A 22 19.04 -19.16 46.83
CA GLU A 22 17.87 -18.64 46.09
C GLU A 22 18.27 -17.51 45.13
N GLU A 23 19.13 -16.59 45.56
CA GLU A 23 19.65 -15.52 44.69
C GLU A 23 20.46 -16.10 43.52
N ALA A 24 21.35 -17.06 43.77
CA ALA A 24 22.15 -17.68 42.73
C ALA A 24 21.28 -18.44 41.72
N TRP A 25 20.26 -19.14 42.20
CA TRP A 25 19.28 -19.84 41.35
C TRP A 25 18.52 -18.85 40.45
N ALA A 26 18.05 -17.73 41.00
CA ALA A 26 17.36 -16.70 40.23
C ALA A 26 18.25 -16.12 39.11
N LEU A 27 19.54 -15.91 39.38
CA LEU A 27 20.50 -15.45 38.36
C LEU A 27 20.74 -16.50 37.25
N VAL A 28 20.79 -17.78 37.59
CA VAL A 28 20.92 -18.86 36.60
C VAL A 28 19.70 -18.91 35.68
N LEU A 29 18.49 -18.80 36.25
CA LEU A 29 17.26 -18.74 35.45
C LEU A 29 17.23 -17.51 34.55
N ALA A 30 17.63 -16.34 35.07
CA ALA A 30 17.71 -15.11 34.27
C ALA A 30 18.71 -15.23 33.11
N GLU A 31 19.87 -15.85 33.33
CA GLU A 31 20.87 -16.07 32.28
C GLU A 31 20.40 -17.12 31.27
N ALA A 32 19.72 -18.19 31.71
CA ALA A 32 19.12 -19.17 30.82
C ALA A 32 18.08 -18.52 29.90
N ALA A 33 17.17 -17.71 30.47
CA ALA A 33 16.18 -16.96 29.71
C ALA A 33 16.83 -15.98 28.72
N ARG A 34 17.88 -15.25 29.13
CA ARG A 34 18.63 -14.35 28.24
C ARG A 34 19.22 -15.10 27.04
N ARG A 35 19.82 -16.27 27.28
CA ARG A 35 20.42 -17.11 26.21
C ARG A 35 19.36 -17.65 25.26
N GLU A 36 18.22 -18.09 25.78
CA GLU A 36 17.10 -18.52 24.95
C GLU A 36 16.59 -17.37 24.07
N VAL A 37 16.41 -16.17 24.64
CA VAL A 37 16.02 -14.96 23.89
C VAL A 37 17.01 -14.66 22.77
N LEU A 38 18.32 -14.74 23.04
CA LEU A 38 19.36 -14.51 22.03
C LEU A 38 19.40 -15.59 20.96
N ALA A 39 19.29 -16.87 21.34
CA ALA A 39 19.29 -17.99 20.42
C ALA A 39 18.10 -17.93 19.45
N SER A 40 16.92 -17.53 19.95
CA SER A 40 15.69 -17.40 19.17
C SER A 40 15.51 -16.04 18.48
N ALA A 41 16.35 -15.04 18.78
CA ALA A 41 16.19 -13.68 18.25
C ALA A 41 16.22 -13.64 16.74
N ARG A 42 17.17 -14.35 16.12
CA ARG A 42 17.30 -14.42 14.66
C ARG A 42 16.05 -15.03 14.03
N GLN A 43 15.61 -16.18 14.54
CA GLN A 43 14.44 -16.88 14.01
C GLN A 43 13.17 -16.01 14.13
N ARG A 44 12.98 -15.32 15.27
CA ARG A 44 11.84 -14.39 15.42
C ARG A 44 11.90 -13.23 14.44
N ALA A 45 13.09 -12.69 14.17
CA ALA A 45 13.25 -11.61 13.20
C ALA A 45 12.95 -12.10 11.77
N GLU A 46 13.40 -13.30 11.41
CA GLU A 46 13.08 -13.92 10.12
C GLU A 46 11.58 -14.19 9.98
N GLN A 47 10.93 -14.71 11.03
CA GLN A 47 9.50 -14.93 11.04
C GLN A 47 8.71 -13.63 10.90
N ALA A 48 9.07 -12.59 11.66
CA ALA A 48 8.43 -11.28 11.58
C ALA A 48 8.59 -10.65 10.18
N ALA A 49 9.75 -10.84 9.55
CA ALA A 49 9.98 -10.40 8.17
C ALA A 49 9.11 -11.16 7.17
N ALA A 50 8.99 -12.49 7.31
CA ALA A 50 8.13 -13.31 6.47
C ALA A 50 6.65 -12.97 6.63
N GLU A 51 6.20 -12.71 7.87
CA GLU A 51 4.83 -12.27 8.16
C GLU A 51 4.55 -10.89 7.54
N TYR A 52 5.51 -9.96 7.58
CA TYR A 52 5.40 -8.67 6.92
C TYR A 52 5.35 -8.81 5.39
N GLU A 53 6.25 -9.60 4.81
CA GLU A 53 6.28 -9.86 3.37
C GLU A 53 4.95 -10.47 2.90
N ALA A 54 4.43 -11.46 3.63
CA ALA A 54 3.13 -12.06 3.34
C ALA A 54 1.97 -11.07 3.47
N ALA A 55 2.01 -10.15 4.45
CA ALA A 55 0.96 -9.15 4.65
C ALA A 55 0.96 -8.04 3.58
N VAL A 56 2.12 -7.75 2.98
CA VAL A 56 2.28 -6.72 1.94
C VAL A 56 2.24 -7.31 0.53
N ALA A 57 2.35 -8.64 0.39
CA ALA A 57 2.24 -9.32 -0.88
C ALA A 57 0.90 -8.97 -1.55
N VAL A 58 0.99 -8.39 -2.74
CA VAL A 58 -0.17 -8.17 -3.61
C VAL A 58 -0.61 -9.54 -4.12
N PRO A 59 -1.89 -9.95 -3.92
CA PRO A 59 -2.38 -11.21 -4.44
C PRO A 59 -2.15 -11.34 -5.95
N ASP A 60 -1.73 -12.52 -6.42
CA ASP A 60 -1.54 -12.81 -7.85
C ASP A 60 -2.85 -12.69 -8.66
N THR A 61 -3.98 -12.77 -7.97
CA THR A 61 -5.32 -12.67 -8.54
C THR A 61 -6.12 -11.64 -7.78
N VAL A 62 -6.86 -10.81 -8.51
CA VAL A 62 -7.80 -9.87 -7.91
C VAL A 62 -8.92 -10.65 -7.21
N PRO A 63 -9.22 -10.37 -5.93
CA PRO A 63 -10.28 -11.06 -5.19
C PRO A 63 -11.65 -10.86 -5.83
N ASP A 64 -12.49 -11.91 -5.87
CA ASP A 64 -13.90 -11.78 -6.22
C ASP A 64 -14.71 -11.42 -4.97
N ALA A 65 -15.48 -10.34 -5.05
CA ALA A 65 -16.35 -9.88 -3.97
C ALA A 65 -17.32 -10.97 -3.51
N SER A 66 -17.77 -11.87 -4.39
CA SER A 66 -18.66 -12.97 -3.98
C SER A 66 -18.03 -13.96 -3.00
N ASP A 67 -16.69 -14.05 -3.01
CA ASP A 67 -15.92 -14.94 -2.15
C ASP A 67 -15.44 -14.26 -0.86
N MET A 68 -15.62 -12.92 -0.76
CA MET A 68 -15.19 -12.13 0.39
C MET A 68 -16.20 -12.20 1.54
N ASP A 69 -15.71 -12.01 2.77
CA ASP A 69 -16.58 -11.83 3.93
C ASP A 69 -17.53 -10.62 3.70
N PRO A 70 -18.83 -10.69 4.09
CA PRO A 70 -19.74 -9.56 3.97
C PRO A 70 -19.25 -8.26 4.63
N ALA A 71 -18.44 -8.37 5.69
CA ALA A 71 -17.81 -7.24 6.39
C ALA A 71 -16.47 -6.82 5.79
N ALA A 72 -15.97 -7.50 4.76
CA ALA A 72 -14.72 -7.15 4.11
C ALA A 72 -14.78 -5.75 3.48
N VAL A 73 -13.62 -5.10 3.46
CA VAL A 73 -13.42 -3.77 2.89
C VAL A 73 -12.27 -3.82 1.90
N VAL A 74 -12.37 -2.99 0.86
CA VAL A 74 -11.37 -2.76 -0.17
C VAL A 74 -10.84 -1.34 0.05
N GLY A 75 -9.53 -1.22 0.22
CA GLY A 75 -8.84 0.03 0.46
C GLY A 75 -8.72 0.89 -0.80
N PRO A 76 -8.33 2.17 -0.68
CA PRO A 76 -8.10 3.05 -1.83
C PRO A 76 -7.04 2.50 -2.78
N GLY A 77 -7.35 2.44 -4.07
CA GLY A 77 -6.48 1.92 -5.11
C GLY A 77 -6.43 0.39 -5.19
N GLU A 78 -7.05 -0.34 -4.26
CA GLU A 78 -7.16 -1.79 -4.35
C GLU A 78 -8.21 -2.21 -5.38
N HIS A 79 -7.98 -3.39 -5.94
CA HIS A 79 -8.80 -3.97 -6.99
C HIS A 79 -9.72 -5.07 -6.41
N VAL A 80 -10.91 -5.21 -6.96
CA VAL A 80 -11.87 -6.28 -6.64
C VAL A 80 -12.69 -6.63 -7.88
N VAL A 81 -13.02 -7.90 -8.06
CA VAL A 81 -13.97 -8.35 -9.09
C VAL A 81 -15.38 -8.30 -8.50
N VAL A 82 -16.30 -7.64 -9.18
CA VAL A 82 -17.74 -7.62 -8.82
C VAL A 82 -18.52 -8.06 -10.05
N GLN A 83 -19.27 -9.15 -9.93
CA GLN A 83 -20.05 -9.72 -11.03
C GLN A 83 -19.22 -10.00 -12.30
N GLY A 84 -17.96 -10.44 -12.13
CA GLY A 84 -17.04 -10.75 -13.23
C GLY A 84 -16.36 -9.53 -13.86
N VAL A 85 -16.56 -8.33 -13.33
CA VAL A 85 -15.90 -7.10 -13.78
C VAL A 85 -14.89 -6.65 -12.73
N GLU A 86 -13.68 -6.32 -13.16
CA GLU A 86 -12.64 -5.79 -12.27
C GLU A 86 -12.81 -4.28 -12.03
N TRP A 87 -12.85 -3.90 -10.76
CA TRP A 87 -13.02 -2.53 -10.28
C TRP A 87 -11.86 -2.13 -9.37
N VAL A 88 -11.51 -0.85 -9.40
CA VAL A 88 -10.53 -0.19 -8.52
C VAL A 88 -11.27 0.78 -7.63
N ASN A 89 -11.00 0.75 -6.32
CA ASN A 89 -11.54 1.75 -5.40
C ASN A 89 -10.87 3.11 -5.64
N SER A 90 -11.64 4.09 -6.12
CA SER A 90 -11.18 5.45 -6.41
C SER A 90 -11.63 6.50 -5.38
N SER A 91 -12.25 6.08 -4.28
CA SER A 91 -12.91 6.97 -3.32
C SER A 91 -11.98 7.67 -2.32
N GLY A 92 -10.78 7.14 -2.11
CA GLY A 92 -9.90 7.58 -1.01
C GLY A 92 -10.35 7.11 0.39
N ALA A 93 -11.46 6.36 0.48
CA ALA A 93 -11.95 5.73 1.70
C ALA A 93 -11.94 4.20 1.59
N TRP A 94 -12.10 3.51 2.72
CA TRP A 94 -12.32 2.06 2.75
C TRP A 94 -13.77 1.77 2.39
N LEU A 95 -14.00 0.96 1.35
CA LEU A 95 -15.33 0.62 0.85
C LEU A 95 -15.62 -0.87 1.00
N SER A 96 -16.80 -1.23 1.49
CA SER A 96 -17.28 -2.61 1.40
C SER A 96 -17.87 -2.85 0.00
N PRO A 97 -17.42 -3.87 -0.75
CA PRO A 97 -17.99 -4.19 -2.06
C PRO A 97 -19.44 -4.69 -1.96
N HIS A 98 -19.84 -5.19 -0.79
CA HIS A 98 -21.21 -5.65 -0.52
C HIS A 98 -22.17 -4.50 -0.17
N ALA A 99 -21.75 -3.57 0.70
CA ALA A 99 -22.62 -2.47 1.13
C ALA A 99 -22.52 -1.23 0.22
N ALA A 100 -21.31 -0.92 -0.26
CA ALA A 100 -20.98 0.25 -1.06
C ALA A 100 -20.27 -0.16 -2.36
N GLY A 101 -20.71 -1.25 -2.99
CA GLY A 101 -20.18 -1.72 -4.27
C GLY A 101 -20.53 -0.82 -5.46
N PRO A 102 -20.04 -1.14 -6.67
CA PRO A 102 -20.25 -0.33 -7.87
C PRO A 102 -21.72 -0.01 -8.18
N ASP A 103 -22.64 -0.94 -7.92
CA ASP A 103 -24.07 -0.73 -8.17
C ASP A 103 -24.73 0.23 -7.15
N SER A 104 -24.29 0.21 -5.89
CA SER A 104 -24.87 1.02 -4.81
C SER A 104 -24.14 2.35 -4.60
N TYR A 105 -22.85 2.41 -4.94
CA TYR A 105 -22.00 3.58 -4.79
C TYR A 105 -21.01 3.72 -5.97
N PRO A 106 -21.50 3.99 -7.19
CA PRO A 106 -20.69 4.01 -8.41
C PRO A 106 -19.56 5.05 -8.41
N MET A 107 -19.70 6.12 -7.63
CA MET A 107 -18.68 7.19 -7.54
C MET A 107 -17.41 6.73 -6.82
N GLY A 108 -17.49 5.64 -6.04
CA GLY A 108 -16.36 5.10 -5.30
C GLY A 108 -15.48 4.15 -6.10
N TRP A 109 -15.89 3.76 -7.31
CA TRP A 109 -15.26 2.70 -8.09
C TRP A 109 -15.00 3.14 -9.53
N ARG A 110 -13.92 2.61 -10.10
CA ARG A 110 -13.58 2.76 -11.52
C ARG A 110 -13.24 1.40 -12.11
N HIS A 111 -13.61 1.12 -13.36
CA HIS A 111 -13.15 -0.11 -14.04
C HIS A 111 -11.61 -0.18 -14.07
N ALA A 112 -11.03 -1.36 -13.81
CA ALA A 112 -9.59 -1.56 -13.88
C ALA A 112 -9.05 -1.49 -15.33
N ASP A 113 -9.82 -1.96 -16.31
CA ASP A 113 -9.51 -1.86 -17.73
C ASP A 113 -9.63 -0.44 -18.29
N ALA A 114 -10.20 0.50 -17.52
CA ALA A 114 -10.18 1.92 -17.85
C ALA A 114 -8.79 2.52 -17.56
N SER A 115 -7.75 1.91 -18.12
CA SER A 115 -6.47 2.58 -18.31
C SER A 115 -6.58 3.49 -19.53
N THR A 116 -7.21 4.62 -19.31
CA THR A 116 -7.06 5.87 -20.08
C THR A 116 -8.00 6.89 -19.43
N LEU A 117 -7.45 7.97 -18.86
CA LEU A 117 -8.01 9.28 -19.20
C LEU A 117 -8.23 9.21 -20.71
N PRO A 118 -9.45 9.43 -21.25
CA PRO A 118 -9.72 9.19 -22.67
C PRO A 118 -8.53 9.74 -23.45
N ALA A 119 -7.82 8.85 -24.17
CA ALA A 119 -6.56 9.21 -24.80
C ALA A 119 -6.79 10.53 -25.51
N ALA A 120 -6.12 11.58 -25.02
CA ALA A 120 -6.43 12.96 -25.33
C ALA A 120 -6.63 13.09 -26.84
N ALA A 121 -7.87 13.38 -27.25
CA ALA A 121 -8.25 13.29 -28.66
C ALA A 121 -7.30 14.16 -29.48
N ALA A 122 -6.93 13.72 -30.69
CA ALA A 122 -6.09 14.53 -31.55
C ALA A 122 -6.73 15.91 -31.74
N TRP A 123 -5.95 16.98 -31.58
CA TRP A 123 -6.45 18.34 -31.79
C TRP A 123 -7.03 18.45 -33.20
N ALA A 124 -8.20 19.07 -33.32
CA ALA A 124 -8.85 19.30 -34.60
C ALA A 124 -9.42 20.73 -34.65
N PRO A 125 -9.37 21.41 -35.81
CA PRO A 125 -9.99 22.72 -35.99
C PRO A 125 -11.52 22.61 -36.01
N GLY A 126 -12.21 23.65 -35.54
CA GLY A 126 -13.68 23.69 -35.46
C GLY A 126 -14.27 22.92 -34.27
N THR A 127 -13.44 22.43 -33.35
CA THR A 127 -13.86 21.67 -32.16
C THR A 127 -13.98 22.62 -30.97
N THR A 128 -15.10 22.52 -30.24
CA THR A 128 -15.26 23.24 -28.98
C THR A 128 -14.61 22.46 -27.85
N TYR A 129 -13.65 23.09 -27.17
CA TYR A 129 -12.93 22.56 -26.02
C TYR A 129 -13.35 23.31 -24.74
N ALA A 130 -13.64 22.56 -23.68
CA ALA A 130 -13.85 23.08 -22.34
C ALA A 130 -12.50 23.29 -21.61
N ALA A 131 -12.51 24.00 -20.49
CA ALA A 131 -11.33 24.09 -19.63
C ALA A 131 -10.97 22.70 -19.12
N ASP A 132 -9.67 22.44 -19.02
CA ASP A 132 -9.07 21.16 -18.61
C ASP A 132 -9.25 19.98 -19.59
N ASP A 133 -9.88 20.19 -20.75
CA ASP A 133 -9.87 19.18 -21.84
C ASP A 133 -8.43 18.87 -22.27
N LEU A 134 -8.15 17.58 -22.50
CA LEU A 134 -6.85 17.11 -22.97
C LEU A 134 -6.91 16.78 -24.46
N VAL A 135 -5.94 17.28 -25.24
CA VAL A 135 -5.75 16.95 -26.66
C VAL A 135 -4.32 16.49 -26.95
N THR A 136 -4.13 15.73 -28.02
CA THR A 136 -2.80 15.39 -28.55
C THR A 136 -2.48 16.19 -29.81
N HIS A 137 -1.27 16.76 -29.89
CA HIS A 137 -0.77 17.43 -31.08
C HIS A 137 0.74 17.23 -31.20
N ALA A 138 1.21 16.81 -32.38
CA ALA A 138 2.64 16.57 -32.66
C ALA A 138 3.37 15.67 -31.63
N GLY A 139 2.67 14.68 -31.07
CA GLY A 139 3.25 13.72 -30.12
C GLY A 139 3.30 14.19 -28.67
N ALA A 140 2.75 15.36 -28.35
CA ALA A 140 2.61 15.86 -26.98
C ALA A 140 1.14 16.04 -26.60
N THR A 141 0.86 15.96 -25.29
CA THR A 141 -0.47 16.19 -24.71
C THR A 141 -0.57 17.61 -24.19
N TYR A 142 -1.68 18.27 -24.48
CA TYR A 142 -1.96 19.64 -24.06
C TYR A 142 -3.31 19.72 -23.36
N ARG A 143 -3.38 20.58 -22.34
CA ARG A 143 -4.58 20.92 -21.58
C ARG A 143 -5.14 22.26 -22.01
N CYS A 144 -6.44 22.32 -22.26
CA CYS A 144 -7.15 23.55 -22.55
C CYS A 144 -7.20 24.45 -21.31
N VAL A 145 -6.66 25.67 -21.41
CA VAL A 145 -6.60 26.66 -20.32
C VAL A 145 -7.86 27.52 -20.30
N GLN A 146 -8.39 27.85 -21.47
CA GLN A 146 -9.55 28.72 -21.63
C GLN A 146 -10.56 28.08 -22.60
N PRO A 147 -11.84 27.91 -22.23
CA PRO A 147 -12.84 27.32 -23.11
C PRO A 147 -12.96 28.10 -24.42
N HIS A 148 -12.87 27.41 -25.56
CA HIS A 148 -12.91 28.04 -26.88
C HIS A 148 -13.31 27.04 -27.97
N THR A 149 -13.67 27.55 -29.15
CA THR A 149 -13.76 26.75 -30.38
C THR A 149 -12.47 26.93 -31.17
N SER A 150 -11.79 25.83 -31.50
CA SER A 150 -10.52 25.86 -32.23
C SER A 150 -10.70 26.31 -33.68
N GLN A 151 -9.64 26.86 -34.26
CA GLN A 151 -9.55 27.22 -35.67
C GLN A 151 -8.15 26.94 -36.20
N ALA A 152 -7.97 26.90 -37.53
CA ALA A 152 -6.64 26.76 -38.12
C ALA A 152 -5.72 27.90 -37.65
N GLY A 153 -4.49 27.57 -37.27
CA GLY A 153 -3.54 28.52 -36.66
C GLY A 153 -3.64 28.64 -35.14
N TRP A 154 -4.59 27.95 -34.49
CA TRP A 154 -4.70 27.84 -33.04
C TRP A 154 -4.28 26.46 -32.53
N GLU A 155 -3.29 25.86 -33.20
CA GLU A 155 -2.69 24.61 -32.74
C GLU A 155 -2.05 24.82 -31.34
N PRO A 156 -2.03 23.79 -30.47
CA PRO A 156 -1.57 23.94 -29.08
C PRO A 156 -0.22 24.66 -28.87
N PRO A 157 0.86 24.39 -29.65
CA PRO A 157 2.10 25.12 -29.48
C PRO A 157 2.06 26.58 -29.98
N ALA A 158 1.10 26.95 -30.83
CA ALA A 158 1.01 28.29 -31.42
C ALA A 158 0.32 29.30 -30.49
N VAL A 159 -0.55 28.84 -29.58
CA VAL A 159 -1.36 29.71 -28.70
C VAL A 159 -1.32 29.26 -27.22
N PRO A 160 -0.19 29.49 -26.50
CA PRO A 160 -0.01 29.08 -25.09
C PRO A 160 -1.02 29.68 -24.09
N ALA A 161 -1.73 30.74 -24.47
CA ALA A 161 -2.80 31.31 -23.66
C ALA A 161 -4.05 30.43 -23.61
N LEU A 162 -4.27 29.57 -24.63
CA LEU A 162 -5.39 28.64 -24.72
C LEU A 162 -4.98 27.21 -24.36
N TRP A 163 -3.71 26.86 -24.47
CA TRP A 163 -3.19 25.51 -24.24
C TRP A 163 -1.95 25.50 -23.36
N ALA A 164 -1.91 24.60 -22.38
CA ALA A 164 -0.74 24.30 -21.56
C ALA A 164 -0.23 22.88 -21.86
N LEU A 165 1.08 22.65 -21.83
CA LEU A 165 1.61 21.29 -21.88
C LEU A 165 1.13 20.53 -20.62
N ALA A 166 0.52 19.37 -20.83
CA ALA A 166 -0.06 18.56 -19.75
C ALA A 166 1.01 17.80 -18.95
#